data_AF-A0A7C7T2V2-F1
#
_entry.id   AF-A0A7C7T2V2-F1
#
_cell.length_a   1.000
_cell.length_b   1.000
_cell.length_c   1.000
_cell.angle_alpha   90.00
_cell.angle_beta   90.00
_cell.angle_gamma   90.00
#
_symmetry.space_group_name_H-M   'P 1'
#
loop_
_entity.id
_entity.type
_entity.pdbx_description
1 polymer ?
#
loop_
_entity_poly.entity_id
_entity_poly.type
_entity_poly.pdbx_seq_one_letter_code
_entity_poly.pdbx_strand_id
1 'polypeptide(L)'
;MTASLEKVHAEYGVTIKYHYKAEEFFPTSWLRQPINGRGEQIDLDALPSPVKVLNGFLGRYLKSVVKRNLKTVFLMSDLEFYGKSYGGTHSRTAVYLRIGNDKRIWSDVFLTSRLHSEFSSILIQNYDFPTTRWQALNTAGFKYSGSGVEVLGTKKLYGQTEELLEQGFLVRYSQSSLENDFNMLSDWLFTRPEKLAELCQKHELLASKRTLAIEFYASIDKRLKFE
;
A
#
# COMPACT_ATOMS: atom_id res chain seq x y z
N MET A 1 6.47 24.36 -5.20
CA MET A 1 6.44 23.22 -4.26
C MET A 1 5.54 23.51 -3.07
N THR A 2 5.80 24.55 -2.27
CA THR A 2 4.99 24.96 -1.10
C THR A 2 3.49 25.06 -1.40
N ALA A 3 3.11 25.76 -2.47
CA ALA A 3 1.71 25.86 -2.90
C ALA A 3 1.05 24.50 -3.18
N SER A 4 1.81 23.50 -3.66
CA SER A 4 1.29 22.15 -3.89
C SER A 4 1.08 21.37 -2.61
N LEU A 5 1.90 21.59 -1.58
CA LEU A 5 1.77 20.95 -0.28
C LEU A 5 0.60 21.56 0.51
N GLU A 6 0.49 22.90 0.49
CA GLU A 6 -0.63 23.64 1.07
C GLU A 6 -1.96 23.23 0.42
N LYS A 7 -1.98 23.07 -0.91
CA LYS A 7 -3.15 22.57 -1.64
C LYS A 7 -3.55 21.17 -1.18
N VAL A 8 -2.60 20.25 -1.01
CA VAL A 8 -2.90 18.90 -0.50
C VAL A 8 -3.55 18.98 0.88
N HIS A 9 -2.98 19.78 1.78
CA HIS A 9 -3.54 19.96 3.11
C HIS A 9 -4.94 20.60 3.08
N ALA A 10 -5.13 21.67 2.33
CA ALA A 10 -6.41 22.38 2.24
C ALA A 10 -7.53 21.48 1.65
N GLU A 11 -7.22 20.73 0.59
CA GLU A 11 -8.21 19.90 -0.09
C GLU A 11 -8.51 18.60 0.65
N TYR A 12 -7.48 17.91 1.13
CA TYR A 12 -7.56 16.54 1.64
C TYR A 12 -7.32 16.42 3.14
N GLY A 13 -6.91 17.48 3.83
CA GLY A 13 -6.54 17.43 5.24
C GLY A 13 -5.30 16.57 5.52
N VAL A 14 -4.49 16.29 4.49
CA VAL A 14 -3.29 15.45 4.59
C VAL A 14 -2.06 16.34 4.73
N THR A 15 -1.26 16.07 5.74
CA THR A 15 0.05 16.71 5.93
C THR A 15 1.15 15.85 5.32
N ILE A 16 2.02 16.44 4.51
CA ILE A 16 3.20 15.74 3.97
C ILE A 16 4.41 16.18 4.78
N LYS A 17 5.04 15.23 5.48
CA LYS A 17 6.28 15.44 6.25
C LYS A 17 7.47 14.86 5.51
N TYR A 18 8.50 15.67 5.30
CA TYR A 18 9.67 15.31 4.49
C TYR A 18 11.00 15.84 5.07
N HIS A 19 10.97 16.60 6.16
CA HIS A 19 12.16 16.93 6.95
C HIS A 19 12.31 15.89 8.06
N TYR A 20 13.21 14.93 7.86
CA TYR A 20 13.30 13.75 8.69
C TYR A 20 13.75 14.08 10.12
N LYS A 21 12.95 13.64 11.09
CA LYS A 21 13.26 13.58 12.52
C LYS A 21 12.58 12.35 13.10
N ALA A 22 13.36 11.44 13.68
CA ALA A 22 12.87 10.11 14.06
C ALA A 22 11.66 10.18 15.01
N GLU A 23 11.72 11.05 16.01
CA GLU A 23 10.70 11.29 17.03
C GLU A 23 9.42 11.95 16.51
N GLU A 24 9.50 12.65 15.37
CA GLU A 24 8.33 13.25 14.73
C GLU A 24 7.70 12.33 13.67
N PHE A 25 8.48 11.37 13.17
CA PHE A 25 8.09 10.45 12.12
C PHE A 25 7.48 9.19 12.72
N PHE A 26 8.20 8.56 13.65
CA PHE A 26 7.81 7.27 14.18
C PHE A 26 7.17 7.39 15.57
N PRO A 27 6.15 6.58 15.87
CA PRO A 27 5.68 6.42 17.25
C PRO A 27 6.82 5.99 18.17
N THR A 28 6.78 6.41 19.44
CA THR A 28 7.83 6.07 20.42
C THR A 28 8.04 4.55 20.56
N SER A 29 6.98 3.74 20.39
CA SER A 29 7.08 2.29 20.42
C SER A 29 7.90 1.72 19.26
N TRP A 30 7.91 2.38 18.10
CA TRP A 30 8.66 1.94 16.93
C TRP A 30 10.15 2.27 17.05
N LEU A 31 10.52 3.31 17.80
CA LEU A 31 11.92 3.69 18.01
C LEU A 31 12.69 2.74 18.93
N ARG A 32 12.01 1.78 19.57
CA ARG A 32 12.61 0.83 20.52
C ARG A 32 12.72 -0.56 19.92
N GLN A 33 13.64 -1.37 20.44
CA GLN A 33 13.74 -2.78 20.08
C GLN A 33 12.43 -3.53 20.43
N PRO A 34 12.04 -4.55 19.63
CA PRO A 34 12.76 -5.10 18.47
C PRO A 34 12.57 -4.31 17.16
N ILE A 35 11.65 -3.33 17.12
CA ILE A 35 11.29 -2.60 15.90
C ILE A 35 12.44 -1.72 15.41
N ASN A 36 12.95 -0.85 16.30
CA ASN A 36 14.08 0.06 16.04
C ASN A 36 13.96 0.75 14.67
N GLY A 37 12.83 1.42 14.45
CA GLY A 37 12.48 2.12 13.22
C GLY A 37 13.45 3.25 12.91
N ARG A 38 13.96 3.27 11.68
CA ARG A 38 14.93 4.26 11.20
C ARG A 38 14.55 4.74 9.81
N GLY A 39 15.02 5.93 9.48
CA GLY A 39 14.97 6.46 8.13
C GLY A 39 16.02 7.56 7.95
N GLU A 40 16.02 8.11 6.75
CA GLU A 40 16.98 9.15 6.36
C GLU A 40 16.30 10.31 5.62
N GLN A 41 16.95 11.46 5.62
CA GLN A 41 16.48 12.65 4.93
C GLN A 41 16.40 12.42 3.42
N ILE A 42 15.21 12.61 2.85
CA ILE A 42 15.03 12.62 1.39
C ILE A 42 15.82 13.78 0.77
N ASP A 43 16.35 13.56 -0.43
CA ASP A 43 16.83 14.65 -1.29
C ASP A 43 15.67 15.61 -1.60
N LEU A 44 15.79 16.86 -1.15
CA LEU A 44 14.72 17.86 -1.28
C LEU A 44 14.50 18.26 -2.74
N ASP A 45 15.51 18.12 -3.60
CA ASP A 45 15.39 18.39 -5.04
C ASP A 45 14.55 17.31 -5.75
N ALA A 46 14.48 16.11 -5.16
CA ALA A 46 13.64 15.02 -5.66
C ALA A 46 12.15 15.16 -5.24
N LEU A 47 11.82 16.03 -4.29
CA LEU A 47 10.49 16.16 -3.67
C LEU A 47 9.33 16.48 -4.64
N PRO A 48 9.50 17.22 -5.76
CA PRO A 48 8.40 17.48 -6.68
C PRO A 48 7.74 16.23 -7.29
N SER A 49 8.52 15.17 -7.55
CA SER A 49 8.00 13.92 -8.14
C SER A 49 7.03 13.18 -7.22
N PRO A 50 7.40 12.82 -5.96
CA PRO A 50 6.48 12.14 -5.06
C PRO A 50 5.27 13.01 -4.71
N VAL A 51 5.39 14.34 -4.62
CA VAL A 51 4.25 15.23 -4.38
C VAL A 51 3.26 15.21 -5.55
N LYS A 52 3.73 15.14 -6.80
CA LYS A 52 2.87 14.97 -7.97
C LYS A 52 2.11 13.64 -7.92
N VAL A 53 2.81 12.55 -7.61
CA VAL A 53 2.22 11.22 -7.46
C VAL A 53 1.17 11.19 -6.34
N LEU A 54 1.47 11.80 -5.19
CA LEU A 54 0.53 11.92 -4.07
C LEU A 54 -0.75 12.64 -4.48
N ASN A 55 -0.67 13.75 -5.23
CA ASN A 55 -1.87 14.43 -5.71
C ASN A 55 -2.73 13.53 -6.61
N GLY A 56 -2.11 12.77 -7.51
CA GLY A 56 -2.79 11.81 -8.37
C GLY A 56 -3.49 10.73 -7.55
N PHE A 57 -2.78 10.11 -6.61
CA PHE A 57 -3.30 9.11 -5.68
C PHE A 57 -4.49 9.64 -4.87
N LEU A 58 -4.36 10.80 -4.21
CA LEU A 58 -5.42 11.38 -3.38
C LEU A 58 -6.67 11.70 -4.20
N GLY A 59 -6.49 12.14 -5.45
CA GLY A 59 -7.57 12.43 -6.38
C GLY A 59 -8.37 11.20 -6.84
N ARG A 60 -7.90 9.98 -6.57
CA ARG A 60 -8.66 8.74 -6.84
C ARG A 60 -9.76 8.49 -5.80
N TYR A 61 -9.67 9.10 -4.62
CA TYR A 61 -10.57 8.85 -3.51
C TYR A 61 -11.40 10.09 -3.16
N LEU A 62 -12.51 9.90 -2.46
CA LEU A 62 -13.26 11.05 -1.95
C LEU A 62 -12.45 11.78 -0.91
N LYS A 63 -12.51 13.12 -0.98
CA LYS A 63 -11.95 14.00 0.05
C LYS A 63 -12.40 13.60 1.45
N SER A 64 -13.66 13.19 1.65
CA SER A 64 -14.17 12.75 2.96
C SER A 64 -13.56 11.42 3.44
N VAL A 65 -13.36 10.46 2.53
CA VAL A 65 -12.70 9.17 2.83
C VAL A 65 -11.24 9.41 3.19
N VAL A 66 -10.53 10.22 2.38
CA VAL A 66 -9.14 10.59 2.66
C VAL A 66 -9.04 11.33 4.00
N LYS A 67 -9.82 12.40 4.22
CA LYS A 67 -9.81 13.18 5.47
C LYS A 67 -10.06 12.32 6.70
N ARG A 68 -10.90 11.29 6.60
CA ARG A 68 -11.18 10.39 7.72
C ARG A 68 -10.02 9.45 8.01
N ASN A 69 -9.37 8.93 6.99
CA ASN A 69 -8.48 7.77 7.11
C ASN A 69 -6.98 8.10 6.99
N LEU A 70 -6.60 9.16 6.29
CA LEU A 70 -5.21 9.55 6.09
C LEU A 70 -4.97 10.97 6.60
N LYS A 71 -4.08 11.10 7.58
CA LYS A 71 -3.69 12.38 8.19
C LYS A 71 -2.32 12.82 7.75
N THR A 72 -1.38 11.89 7.63
CA THR A 72 0.01 12.22 7.36
C THR A 72 0.62 11.26 6.35
N VAL A 73 1.43 11.80 5.45
CA VAL A 73 2.36 11.02 4.61
C VAL A 73 3.78 11.43 4.96
N PHE A 74 4.60 10.46 5.35
CA PHE A 74 6.01 10.65 5.68
C PHE A 74 6.88 10.20 4.51
N LEU A 75 7.77 11.07 4.06
CA LEU A 75 8.70 10.83 2.95
C LEU A 75 10.14 10.82 3.47
N MET A 76 10.91 9.81 3.10
CA MET A 76 12.30 9.60 3.55
C MET A 76 13.11 8.84 2.49
N SER A 77 14.43 9.01 2.44
CA SER A 77 15.28 8.33 1.45
C SER A 77 15.54 6.85 1.80
N ASP A 78 15.51 6.54 3.08
CA ASP A 78 15.58 5.19 3.61
C ASP A 78 14.53 4.96 4.68
N LEU A 79 14.12 3.69 4.84
CA LEU A 79 13.13 3.24 5.81
C LEU A 79 13.48 1.82 6.24
N GLU A 80 13.74 1.63 7.52
CA GLU A 80 14.17 0.36 8.09
C GLU A 80 13.36 0.02 9.35
N PHE A 81 12.96 -1.24 9.48
CA PHE A 81 12.43 -1.82 10.71
C PHE A 81 13.01 -3.22 10.91
N TYR A 82 13.25 -3.63 12.16
CA TYR A 82 13.78 -4.95 12.49
C TYR A 82 15.10 -5.28 11.75
N GLY A 83 15.92 -4.26 11.44
CA GLY A 83 17.15 -4.43 10.65
C GLY A 83 16.92 -4.76 9.17
N LYS A 84 15.71 -4.57 8.65
CA LYS A 84 15.34 -4.83 7.24
C LYS A 84 14.84 -3.55 6.59
N SER A 85 15.21 -3.34 5.33
CA SER A 85 14.73 -2.19 4.55
C SER A 85 13.31 -2.40 4.01
N TYR A 86 12.51 -1.34 4.04
CA TYR A 86 11.11 -1.30 3.61
C TYR A 86 10.93 -0.29 2.47
N GLY A 87 10.02 -0.60 1.53
CA GLY A 87 9.59 0.35 0.51
C GLY A 87 8.51 1.31 0.99
N GLY A 88 7.71 0.85 1.95
CA GLY A 88 6.68 1.62 2.62
C GLY A 88 6.17 0.86 3.83
N THR A 89 5.41 1.55 4.67
CA THR A 89 4.59 0.96 5.72
C THR A 89 3.46 1.94 6.06
N HIS A 90 2.61 1.57 7.02
CA HIS A 90 1.54 2.42 7.50
C HIS A 90 1.37 2.31 9.03
N SER A 91 0.74 3.34 9.59
CA SER A 91 0.05 3.26 10.88
C SER A 91 -1.45 3.36 10.62
N ARG A 92 -2.27 3.54 11.67
CA ARG A 92 -3.74 3.63 11.53
C ARG A 92 -4.21 4.80 10.66
N THR A 93 -3.44 5.89 10.59
CA THR A 93 -3.82 7.08 9.81
C THR A 93 -2.64 7.75 9.10
N ALA A 94 -1.52 7.05 8.94
CA ALA A 94 -0.38 7.61 8.26
C ALA A 94 0.31 6.59 7.37
N VAL A 95 0.85 7.06 6.26
CA VAL A 95 1.64 6.26 5.32
C VAL A 95 3.09 6.73 5.37
N TYR A 96 4.02 5.78 5.38
CA TYR A 96 5.46 6.00 5.38
C TYR A 96 6.02 5.47 4.08
N LEU A 97 6.76 6.29 3.34
CA LEU A 97 7.28 5.92 2.04
C LEU A 97 8.77 6.19 1.96
N ARG A 98 9.48 5.16 1.51
CA ARG A 98 10.84 5.30 1.05
C ARG A 98 10.83 5.87 -0.36
N ILE A 99 11.64 6.90 -0.60
CA ILE A 99 11.84 7.55 -1.88
C ILE A 99 13.32 7.45 -2.22
N GLY A 100 13.69 6.43 -2.99
CA GLY A 100 15.08 6.25 -3.39
C GLY A 100 15.47 7.06 -4.63
N ASN A 101 16.78 7.21 -4.81
CA ASN A 101 17.34 8.07 -5.86
C ASN A 101 17.39 7.40 -7.25
N ASP A 102 17.37 6.05 -7.33
CA ASP A 102 17.32 5.34 -8.61
C ASP A 102 15.90 5.31 -9.16
N LYS A 103 15.59 6.26 -10.05
CA LYS A 103 14.26 6.38 -10.68
C LYS A 103 13.82 5.17 -11.50
N ARG A 104 14.73 4.25 -11.86
CA ARG A 104 14.35 2.98 -12.52
C ARG A 104 13.66 2.04 -11.55
N ILE A 105 14.07 2.09 -10.27
CA ILE A 105 13.51 1.30 -9.18
C ILE A 105 12.35 2.07 -8.54
N TRP A 106 12.57 3.36 -8.26
CA TRP A 106 11.65 4.27 -7.58
C TRP A 106 10.87 5.13 -8.58
N SER A 107 10.22 4.47 -9.53
CA SER A 107 9.38 5.15 -10.52
C SER A 107 8.08 5.68 -9.92
N ASP A 108 7.43 6.64 -10.60
CA ASP A 108 6.11 7.14 -10.21
C ASP A 108 5.07 6.01 -10.11
N VAL A 109 5.16 4.99 -10.97
CA VAL A 109 4.30 3.80 -10.94
C VAL A 109 4.54 2.98 -9.68
N PHE A 110 5.81 2.77 -9.31
CA PHE A 110 6.15 2.05 -8.07
C PHE A 110 5.63 2.79 -6.84
N LEU A 111 5.81 4.11 -6.79
CA LEU A 111 5.32 4.92 -5.68
C LEU A 111 3.79 4.90 -5.58
N THR A 112 3.09 4.98 -6.71
CA THR A 112 1.63 4.85 -6.78
C THR A 112 1.17 3.49 -6.26
N SER A 113 1.86 2.41 -6.67
CA SER A 113 1.62 1.03 -6.19
C SER A 113 1.76 0.92 -4.67
N ARG A 114 2.84 1.48 -4.10
CA ARG A 114 3.05 1.50 -2.65
C ARG A 114 1.96 2.29 -1.94
N LEU A 115 1.61 3.48 -2.42
CA LEU A 115 0.54 4.28 -1.84
C LEU A 115 -0.79 3.54 -1.75
N HIS A 116 -1.22 2.87 -2.83
CA HIS A 116 -2.45 2.09 -2.80
C HIS A 116 -2.34 0.87 -1.89
N SER A 117 -1.19 0.18 -1.86
CA SER A 117 -0.94 -0.93 -0.93
C SER A 117 -1.08 -0.48 0.52
N GLU A 118 -0.32 0.54 0.94
CA GLU A 118 -0.30 1.02 2.33
C GLU A 118 -1.64 1.64 2.76
N PHE A 119 -2.30 2.37 1.87
CA PHE A 119 -3.62 2.94 2.19
C PHE A 119 -4.71 1.86 2.24
N SER A 120 -4.59 0.79 1.47
CA SER A 120 -5.54 -0.33 1.54
C SER A 120 -5.49 -1.05 2.89
N SER A 121 -4.32 -1.19 3.52
CA SER A 121 -4.20 -1.63 4.92
C SER A 121 -4.93 -0.71 5.88
N ILE A 122 -4.76 0.61 5.75
CA ILE A 122 -5.48 1.60 6.57
C ILE A 122 -7.01 1.41 6.44
N LEU A 123 -7.49 1.17 5.23
CA LEU A 123 -8.92 0.97 4.99
C LEU A 123 -9.43 -0.34 5.60
N ILE A 124 -8.71 -1.46 5.50
CA ILE A 124 -9.08 -2.70 6.19
C ILE A 124 -9.19 -2.49 7.70
N GLN A 125 -8.29 -1.69 8.29
CA GLN A 125 -8.29 -1.45 9.74
C GLN A 125 -9.44 -0.53 10.22
N ASN A 126 -9.98 0.29 9.33
CA ASN A 126 -10.98 1.30 9.67
C ASN A 126 -12.40 0.95 9.21
N TYR A 127 -12.58 -0.12 8.42
CA TYR A 127 -13.86 -0.56 7.88
C TYR A 127 -14.02 -2.07 7.97
N ASP A 128 -15.27 -2.54 7.93
CA ASP A 128 -15.58 -3.97 7.99
C ASP A 128 -15.16 -4.67 6.68
N PHE A 129 -13.97 -5.26 6.68
CA PHE A 129 -13.50 -6.11 5.60
C PHE A 129 -14.18 -7.50 5.67
N PRO A 130 -14.63 -8.08 4.55
CA PRO A 130 -15.33 -9.37 4.54
C PRO A 130 -14.36 -10.56 4.73
N THR A 131 -13.65 -10.60 5.86
CA THR A 131 -12.58 -11.55 6.18
C THR A 131 -12.99 -13.01 5.98
N THR A 132 -14.16 -13.41 6.49
CA THR A 132 -14.64 -14.80 6.34
C THR A 132 -14.87 -15.18 4.88
N ARG A 133 -15.48 -14.28 4.09
CA ARG A 133 -15.70 -14.51 2.65
C ARG A 133 -14.38 -14.55 1.89
N TRP A 134 -13.44 -13.67 2.24
CA TRP A 134 -12.11 -13.64 1.62
C TRP A 134 -11.33 -14.93 1.89
N GLN A 135 -11.28 -15.38 3.14
CA GLN A 135 -10.56 -16.59 3.52
C GLN A 135 -11.19 -17.86 2.95
N ALA A 136 -12.51 -17.88 2.78
CA ALA A 136 -13.22 -18.99 2.14
C ALA A 136 -12.85 -19.17 0.66
N LEU A 137 -12.25 -18.17 0.01
CA LEU A 137 -11.72 -18.27 -1.36
C LEU A 137 -10.31 -18.87 -1.44
N ASN A 138 -9.63 -19.06 -0.30
CA ASN A 138 -8.34 -19.73 -0.32
C ASN A 138 -8.53 -21.23 -0.52
N THR A 139 -7.55 -21.87 -1.16
CA THR A 139 -7.58 -23.32 -1.39
C THR A 139 -7.65 -24.10 -0.08
N ALA A 140 -8.25 -25.30 -0.13
CA ALA A 140 -8.49 -26.11 1.05
C ALA A 140 -7.18 -26.37 1.83
N GLY A 141 -7.21 -26.10 3.13
CA GLY A 141 -6.06 -26.28 4.02
C GLY A 141 -5.03 -25.15 3.98
N PHE A 142 -5.17 -24.15 3.11
CA PHE A 142 -4.28 -23.00 3.06
C PHE A 142 -4.32 -22.19 4.35
N LYS A 143 -3.15 -21.73 4.80
CA LYS A 143 -2.97 -20.79 5.91
C LYS A 143 -1.94 -19.74 5.52
N TYR A 144 -2.25 -18.48 5.82
CA TYR A 144 -1.28 -17.40 5.68
C TYR A 144 -0.08 -17.64 6.61
N SER A 145 1.11 -17.24 6.16
CA SER A 145 2.37 -17.60 6.83
C SER A 145 2.76 -16.67 7.99
N GLY A 146 2.17 -15.48 8.13
CA GLY A 146 2.46 -14.58 9.24
C GLY A 146 2.14 -13.10 8.96
N SER A 147 3.09 -12.23 9.29
CA SER A 147 2.97 -10.77 9.15
C SER A 147 3.50 -10.26 7.81
N GLY A 148 4.34 -11.04 7.14
CA GLY A 148 5.07 -10.65 5.93
C GLY A 148 6.50 -10.20 6.22
N VAL A 149 6.85 -9.86 7.46
CA VAL A 149 8.23 -9.52 7.87
C VAL A 149 9.16 -10.71 7.65
N GLU A 150 8.64 -11.93 7.79
CA GLU A 150 9.38 -13.18 7.69
C GLU A 150 9.89 -13.42 6.26
N VAL A 151 9.16 -12.94 5.25
CA VAL A 151 9.47 -13.14 3.83
C VAL A 151 10.21 -11.97 3.19
N LEU A 152 10.41 -10.85 3.91
CA LEU A 152 11.22 -9.73 3.44
C LEU A 152 12.69 -10.15 3.24
N GLY A 153 13.25 -9.77 2.09
CA GLY A 153 14.61 -10.13 1.67
C GLY A 153 14.70 -11.43 0.87
N THR A 154 13.58 -12.16 0.69
CA THR A 154 13.56 -13.37 -0.14
C THR A 154 13.58 -13.05 -1.64
N LYS A 155 14.28 -13.88 -2.42
CA LYS A 155 14.26 -13.77 -3.89
C LYS A 155 12.84 -14.06 -4.41
N LYS A 156 12.42 -13.27 -5.41
CA LYS A 156 11.12 -13.40 -6.10
C LYS A 156 9.90 -13.18 -5.20
N LEU A 157 9.98 -12.29 -4.20
CA LEU A 157 8.85 -11.91 -3.35
C LEU A 157 7.60 -11.52 -4.16
N TYR A 158 7.80 -10.77 -5.24
CA TYR A 158 6.75 -10.36 -6.19
C TYR A 158 6.68 -11.26 -7.43
N GLY A 159 7.24 -12.47 -7.35
CA GLY A 159 7.13 -13.45 -8.42
C GLY A 159 5.67 -13.88 -8.57
N GLN A 160 5.20 -13.90 -9.82
CA GLN A 160 3.91 -14.39 -10.24
C GLN A 160 4.12 -15.70 -11.01
N THR A 161 3.32 -16.72 -10.73
CA THR A 161 3.33 -18.02 -11.41
C THR A 161 1.90 -18.46 -11.66
N GLU A 162 1.69 -19.31 -12.66
CA GLU A 162 0.35 -19.84 -12.98
C GLU A 162 -0.30 -20.50 -11.76
N GLU A 163 0.44 -21.35 -11.05
CA GLU A 163 0.00 -22.00 -9.82
C GLU A 163 -0.52 -21.01 -8.76
N LEU A 164 0.14 -19.85 -8.59
CA LEU A 164 -0.32 -18.83 -7.63
C LEU A 164 -1.64 -18.24 -8.08
N LEU A 165 -1.75 -17.92 -9.37
CA LEU A 165 -2.95 -17.33 -9.95
C LEU A 165 -4.14 -18.29 -9.87
N GLU A 166 -3.93 -19.57 -10.17
CA GLU A 166 -4.91 -20.65 -10.00
C GLU A 166 -5.37 -20.78 -8.55
N GLN A 167 -4.47 -20.59 -7.58
CA GLN A 167 -4.80 -20.56 -6.14
C GLN A 167 -5.41 -19.22 -5.68
N GLY A 168 -5.60 -18.25 -6.58
CA GLY A 168 -6.17 -16.95 -6.26
C GLY A 168 -5.20 -15.98 -5.58
N PHE A 169 -3.89 -16.09 -5.80
CA PHE A 169 -2.87 -15.17 -5.31
C PHE A 169 -2.15 -14.48 -6.47
N LEU A 170 -2.04 -13.14 -6.42
CA LEU A 170 -1.37 -12.39 -7.49
C LEU A 170 0.13 -12.66 -7.57
N VAL A 171 0.77 -12.75 -6.40
CA VAL A 171 2.22 -12.92 -6.25
C VAL A 171 2.51 -13.72 -4.98
N ARG A 172 3.74 -14.22 -4.84
CA ARG A 172 4.15 -14.98 -3.63
C ARG A 172 3.92 -14.20 -2.33
N TYR A 173 4.12 -12.89 -2.35
CA TYR A 173 3.88 -12.04 -1.18
C TYR A 173 2.43 -12.06 -0.68
N SER A 174 1.46 -12.27 -1.57
CA SER A 174 0.03 -12.36 -1.21
C SER A 174 -0.27 -13.52 -0.25
N GLN A 175 0.60 -14.53 -0.18
CA GLN A 175 0.43 -15.66 0.75
C GLN A 175 0.91 -15.35 2.19
N SER A 176 1.51 -14.18 2.41
CA SER A 176 2.09 -13.85 3.71
C SER A 176 1.03 -13.53 4.77
N SER A 177 0.04 -12.72 4.43
CA SER A 177 -1.07 -12.34 5.32
C SER A 177 -2.29 -12.00 4.48
N LEU A 178 -3.48 -12.04 5.10
CA LEU A 178 -4.71 -11.58 4.46
C LEU A 178 -4.59 -10.12 3.99
N GLU A 179 -3.98 -9.29 4.83
CA GLU A 179 -3.75 -7.88 4.52
C GLU A 179 -2.87 -7.75 3.26
N ASN A 180 -1.75 -8.47 3.18
CA ASN A 180 -0.86 -8.42 2.02
C ASN A 180 -1.49 -9.00 0.76
N ASP A 181 -2.34 -10.02 0.88
CA ASP A 181 -3.16 -10.54 -0.21
C ASP A 181 -4.03 -9.44 -0.82
N PHE A 182 -4.82 -8.77 0.03
CA PHE A 182 -5.66 -7.66 -0.38
C PHE A 182 -4.85 -6.45 -0.88
N ASN A 183 -3.70 -6.15 -0.27
CA ASN A 183 -2.87 -5.01 -0.66
C ASN A 183 -2.34 -5.17 -2.09
N MET A 184 -1.91 -6.38 -2.48
CA MET A 184 -1.46 -6.63 -3.85
C MET A 184 -2.60 -6.53 -4.86
N LEU A 185 -3.80 -7.00 -4.50
CA LEU A 185 -4.99 -6.82 -5.33
C LEU A 185 -5.39 -5.35 -5.44
N SER A 186 -5.34 -4.60 -4.34
CA SER A 186 -5.63 -3.18 -4.29
C SER A 186 -4.66 -2.39 -5.16
N ASP A 187 -3.36 -2.64 -5.06
CA ASP A 187 -2.37 -2.05 -5.97
C ASP A 187 -2.77 -2.26 -7.44
N TRP A 188 -3.00 -3.51 -7.84
CA TRP A 188 -3.30 -3.83 -9.24
C TRP A 188 -4.66 -3.27 -9.69
N LEU A 189 -5.65 -3.21 -8.81
CA LEU A 189 -6.94 -2.58 -9.09
C LEU A 189 -6.78 -1.10 -9.49
N PHE A 190 -5.86 -0.38 -8.87
CA PHE A 190 -5.66 1.04 -9.14
C PHE A 190 -4.58 1.32 -10.21
N THR A 191 -3.57 0.47 -10.33
CA THR A 191 -2.40 0.75 -11.19
C THR A 191 -2.38 -0.07 -12.49
N ARG A 192 -3.09 -1.21 -12.52
CA ARG A 192 -3.08 -2.18 -13.64
C ARG A 192 -4.46 -2.86 -13.84
N PRO A 193 -5.58 -2.12 -13.88
CA PRO A 193 -6.92 -2.71 -13.89
C PRO A 193 -7.16 -3.64 -15.08
N GLU A 194 -6.70 -3.27 -16.28
CA GLU A 194 -6.83 -4.08 -17.50
C GLU A 194 -6.09 -5.42 -17.37
N LYS A 195 -4.83 -5.40 -16.95
CA LYS A 195 -4.03 -6.63 -16.74
C LYS A 195 -4.62 -7.51 -15.66
N LEU A 196 -5.13 -6.91 -14.58
CA LEU A 196 -5.82 -7.67 -13.54
C LEU A 196 -7.10 -8.32 -14.10
N ALA A 197 -7.85 -7.61 -14.94
CA ALA A 197 -9.04 -8.14 -15.60
C ALA A 197 -8.70 -9.31 -16.53
N GLU A 198 -7.64 -9.21 -17.33
CA GLU A 198 -7.13 -10.29 -18.18
C GLU A 198 -6.78 -11.55 -17.37
N LEU A 199 -6.12 -11.40 -16.23
CA LEU A 199 -5.83 -12.53 -15.34
C LEU A 199 -7.12 -13.12 -14.74
N CYS A 200 -8.06 -12.27 -14.33
CA CYS A 200 -9.34 -12.73 -13.76
C CYS A 200 -10.21 -13.48 -14.77
N GLN A 201 -10.05 -13.25 -16.08
CA GLN A 201 -10.75 -14.04 -17.10
C GLN A 201 -10.25 -15.50 -17.15
N LYS A 202 -9.02 -15.76 -16.70
CA LYS A 202 -8.37 -17.07 -16.73
C LYS A 202 -8.42 -17.80 -15.39
N HIS A 203 -8.51 -17.05 -14.28
CA HIS A 203 -8.38 -17.58 -12.93
C HIS A 203 -9.57 -17.21 -12.05
N GLU A 204 -10.46 -18.17 -11.82
CA GLU A 204 -11.75 -17.97 -11.13
C GLU A 204 -11.61 -17.51 -9.66
N LEU A 205 -10.67 -18.09 -8.91
CA LEU A 205 -10.42 -17.68 -7.51
C LEU A 205 -9.90 -16.25 -7.42
N LEU A 206 -9.02 -15.86 -8.35
CA LEU A 206 -8.52 -14.49 -8.44
C LEU A 206 -9.64 -13.51 -8.80
N ALA A 207 -10.53 -13.88 -9.74
CA ALA A 207 -11.71 -13.09 -10.09
C ALA A 207 -12.66 -12.91 -8.91
N SER A 208 -12.85 -13.96 -8.10
CA SER A 208 -13.67 -13.92 -6.89
C SER A 208 -13.09 -12.96 -5.85
N LYS A 209 -11.77 -12.98 -5.63
CA LYS A 209 -11.12 -12.01 -4.72
C LYS A 209 -11.16 -10.59 -5.26
N ARG A 210 -10.97 -10.39 -6.57
CA ARG A 210 -11.17 -9.08 -7.21
C ARG A 210 -12.57 -8.54 -6.96
N THR A 211 -13.59 -9.40 -7.08
CA THR A 211 -15.00 -9.03 -6.83
C THR A 211 -15.20 -8.58 -5.38
N LEU A 212 -14.70 -9.34 -4.40
CA LEU A 212 -14.76 -8.93 -2.99
C LEU A 212 -14.02 -7.63 -2.71
N ALA A 213 -12.87 -7.41 -3.34
CA ALA A 213 -12.12 -6.17 -3.20
C ALA A 213 -12.92 -4.97 -3.74
N ILE A 214 -13.56 -5.11 -4.90
CA ILE A 214 -14.42 -4.07 -5.48
C ILE A 214 -15.65 -3.82 -4.59
N GLU A 215 -16.29 -4.88 -4.08
CA GLU A 215 -17.41 -4.76 -3.12
C GLU A 215 -16.99 -3.98 -1.86
N PHE A 216 -15.81 -4.29 -1.31
CA PHE A 216 -15.26 -3.60 -0.15
C PHE A 216 -15.01 -2.11 -0.45
N TYR A 217 -14.37 -1.78 -1.58
CA TYR A 217 -14.19 -0.38 -1.95
C TYR A 217 -15.51 0.34 -2.21
N ALA A 218 -16.50 -0.33 -2.81
CA ALA A 218 -17.83 0.22 -3.06
C ALA A 218 -18.62 0.46 -1.77
N SER A 219 -18.37 -0.30 -0.70
CA SER A 219 -18.99 -0.06 0.62
C SER A 219 -18.45 1.21 1.27
N ILE A 220 -17.21 1.60 0.97
CA ILE A 220 -16.55 2.83 1.44
C ILE A 220 -16.91 4.02 0.56
N ASP A 221 -16.80 3.86 -0.76
CA ASP A 221 -17.15 4.86 -1.77
C ASP A 221 -17.64 4.22 -3.06
N LYS A 222 -18.94 4.32 -3.31
CA LYS A 222 -19.62 3.81 -4.52
C LYS A 222 -19.16 4.48 -5.83
N ARG A 223 -18.44 5.59 -5.77
CA ARG A 223 -17.91 6.29 -6.96
C ARG A 223 -16.57 5.76 -7.42
N LEU A 224 -15.89 4.92 -6.63
CA LEU A 224 -14.65 4.27 -7.05
C LEU A 224 -14.93 3.39 -8.26
N LYS A 225 -14.16 3.62 -9.33
CA LYS A 225 -14.21 2.85 -10.56
C LYS A 225 -12.83 2.26 -10.83
N PHE A 226 -12.84 0.99 -11.21
CA PHE A 226 -11.69 0.15 -11.51
C PHE A 226 -11.86 -0.34 -12.95
N GLU A 227 -11.82 0.62 -13.87
CA GLU A 227 -11.92 0.44 -15.31
C GLU A 227 -10.52 0.57 -15.90
#